data_AF-X1SDV6-F1
#
_entry.id   AF-X1SDV6-F1
#
_cell.length_a   1.000
_cell.length_b   1.000
_cell.length_c   1.000
_cell.angle_alpha   90.00
_cell.angle_beta   90.00
_cell.angle_gamma   90.00
#
_symmetry.space_group_name_H-M   'P 1'
#
loop_
_entity.id
_entity.type
_entity.pdbx_description
1 polymer ?
#
loop_
_entity_poly.entity_id
_entity_poly.type
_entity_poly.pdbx_seq_one_letter_code
_entity_poly.pdbx_strand_id
1 'polypeptide(L)'
;MEQENLLKQNQWEAGPDEELKIPEVYLSRLKFEIVIFTAKKDFTFRCSEYEQVPGGGWRFVHVIIDTSKLNPKGDVELKRVTYHPELVLVNVPFMVMPAPEEVDTD
;
A
#
# COMPACT_ATOMS: atom_id res chain seq x y z
N MET A 1 -4.79 18.85 -19.32
CA MET A 1 -4.16 17.66 -18.73
C MET A 1 -2.97 18.17 -17.94
N GLU A 2 -3.14 18.27 -16.63
CA GLU A 2 -2.07 18.68 -15.72
C GLU A 2 -1.12 17.49 -15.57
N GLN A 3 0.14 17.61 -16.04
CA GLN A 3 1.16 16.62 -15.75
C GLN A 3 1.48 16.72 -14.26
N GLU A 4 0.86 15.85 -13.45
CA GLU A 4 1.21 15.73 -12.04
C GLU A 4 2.70 15.42 -11.92
N ASN A 5 3.42 16.28 -11.21
CA ASN A 5 4.86 16.12 -11.01
C ASN A 5 5.11 15.02 -9.98
N LEU A 6 5.14 13.77 -10.45
CA LEU A 6 5.29 12.55 -9.64
C LEU A 6 6.56 12.54 -8.75
N LEU A 7 7.55 13.39 -9.07
CA LEU A 7 8.82 13.49 -8.35
C LEU A 7 8.75 14.39 -7.11
N LYS A 8 7.67 15.15 -6.92
CA LYS A 8 7.54 16.15 -5.83
C LYS A 8 6.53 15.78 -4.74
N GLN A 9 5.92 14.59 -4.74
CA GLN A 9 4.75 14.35 -3.91
C GLN A 9 4.99 13.62 -2.59
N ASN A 10 4.59 14.36 -1.56
CA ASN A 10 4.51 14.05 -0.15
C ASN A 10 3.56 12.87 0.11
N GLN A 11 3.91 12.05 1.10
CA GLN A 11 3.03 11.08 1.74
C GLN A 11 1.59 11.62 1.87
N TRP A 12 0.61 10.84 1.42
CA TRP A 12 -0.81 11.20 1.54
C TRP A 12 -1.47 10.36 2.62
N GLU A 13 -2.14 11.04 3.55
CA GLU A 13 -2.91 10.44 4.64
C GLU A 13 -4.27 11.12 4.68
N ALA A 14 -5.35 10.35 4.50
CA ALA A 14 -6.68 10.82 4.81
C ALA A 14 -6.95 10.72 6.31
N GLY A 15 -7.66 11.72 6.84
CA GLY A 15 -8.27 11.65 8.15
C GLY A 15 -9.39 10.59 8.23
N PRO A 16 -9.89 10.28 9.44
CA PRO A 16 -11.06 9.45 9.59
C PRO A 16 -12.23 10.06 8.80
N ASP A 17 -12.83 9.27 7.91
CA ASP A 17 -13.98 9.64 7.08
C ASP A 17 -13.67 10.60 5.91
N GLU A 18 -12.40 10.85 5.61
CA GLU A 18 -11.97 11.53 4.38
C GLU A 18 -11.72 10.54 3.23
N GLU A 19 -12.32 10.80 2.07
CA GLU A 19 -12.05 10.03 0.87
C GLU A 19 -10.69 10.46 0.29
N LEU A 20 -9.66 9.62 0.46
CA LEU A 20 -8.37 9.85 -0.20
C LEU A 20 -8.46 9.44 -1.67
N LYS A 21 -8.56 10.42 -2.57
CA LYS A 21 -8.43 10.18 -4.00
C LYS A 21 -6.96 10.07 -4.39
N ILE A 22 -6.44 8.85 -4.35
CA ILE A 22 -5.14 8.54 -4.93
C ILE A 22 -5.30 8.56 -6.46
N PRO A 23 -4.46 9.31 -7.21
CA PRO A 23 -4.58 9.33 -8.66
C PRO A 23 -4.37 7.94 -9.24
N GLU A 24 -5.16 7.58 -10.26
CA GLU A 24 -5.20 6.22 -10.85
C GLU A 24 -3.82 5.72 -11.35
N VAL A 25 -2.95 6.63 -11.76
CA VAL A 25 -1.56 6.32 -12.15
C VAL A 25 -0.72 5.71 -10.99
N TYR A 26 -1.10 5.98 -9.74
CA TYR A 26 -0.47 5.39 -8.56
C TYR A 26 -1.02 3.99 -8.22
N LEU A 27 -2.27 3.72 -8.61
CA LEU A 27 -2.96 2.45 -8.38
C LEU A 27 -2.62 1.42 -9.47
N SER A 28 -2.69 1.82 -10.74
CA SER A 28 -2.42 0.98 -11.92
C SER A 28 -0.99 0.42 -12.01
N ARG A 29 -0.05 0.98 -11.23
CA ARG A 29 1.34 0.52 -11.19
C ARG A 29 1.62 -0.46 -10.04
N LEU A 30 0.64 -0.71 -9.17
CA LEU A 30 0.77 -1.68 -8.11
C LEU A 30 0.77 -3.08 -8.72
N LYS A 31 1.70 -3.91 -8.27
CA LYS A 31 1.90 -5.26 -8.79
C LYS A 31 1.84 -6.30 -7.69
N PHE A 32 2.21 -5.91 -6.48
CA PHE A 32 2.37 -6.84 -5.38
C PHE A 32 1.47 -6.45 -4.22
N GLU A 33 0.78 -7.43 -3.66
CA GLU A 33 0.20 -7.37 -2.33
C GLU A 33 1.17 -8.04 -1.35
N ILE A 34 1.54 -7.31 -0.30
CA ILE A 34 2.49 -7.72 0.73
C ILE A 34 1.74 -7.91 2.03
N VAL A 35 1.78 -9.14 2.55
CA VAL A 35 1.20 -9.49 3.86
C VAL A 35 2.34 -9.59 4.87
N ILE A 36 2.36 -8.68 5.84
CA ILE A 36 3.34 -8.66 6.92
C ILE A 36 2.78 -9.42 8.12
N PHE A 37 3.51 -10.45 8.56
CA PHE A 37 3.14 -11.22 9.75
C PHE A 37 3.83 -10.60 10.97
N THR A 38 3.04 -10.14 11.94
CA THR A 38 3.60 -9.64 13.21
C THR A 38 2.92 -10.27 14.41
N ALA A 39 3.65 -10.40 15.52
CA ALA A 39 3.12 -11.00 16.75
C ALA A 39 1.92 -10.23 17.35
N LYS A 40 1.70 -8.96 16.95
CA LYS A 40 0.62 -8.12 17.47
C LYS A 40 -0.58 -8.06 16.52
N LYS A 41 -0.30 -7.87 15.22
CA LYS A 41 -1.33 -7.72 14.19
C LYS A 41 -0.71 -7.87 12.81
N ASP A 42 -1.30 -8.72 12.00
CA ASP A 42 -0.95 -8.80 10.59
C ASP A 42 -1.51 -7.58 9.85
N PHE A 43 -0.73 -7.03 8.93
CA PHE A 43 -1.19 -5.95 8.09
C PHE A 43 -0.73 -6.15 6.66
N THR A 44 -1.55 -5.64 5.74
CA THR A 44 -1.35 -5.81 4.31
C THR A 44 -1.16 -4.45 3.67
N PHE A 45 -0.30 -4.38 2.66
CA PHE A 45 -0.17 -3.21 1.80
C PHE A 45 0.14 -3.64 0.37
N ARG A 46 -0.15 -2.77 -0.59
CA ARG A 46 0.19 -2.98 -1.99
C ARG A 46 1.41 -2.14 -2.35
N CYS A 47 2.25 -2.62 -3.26
CA CYS A 47 3.39 -1.87 -3.77
C CYS A 47 3.66 -2.16 -5.25
N SER A 48 4.41 -1.28 -5.90
CA SER A 48 4.83 -1.47 -7.29
C SER A 48 6.09 -2.31 -7.44
N GLU A 49 7.01 -2.22 -6.48
CA GLU A 49 8.32 -2.87 -6.50
C GLU A 49 8.76 -3.20 -5.07
N TYR A 50 9.56 -4.25 -4.93
CA TYR A 50 10.24 -4.59 -3.68
C TYR A 50 11.65 -5.13 -3.94
N GLU A 51 12.60 -4.78 -3.07
CA GLU A 51 13.98 -5.23 -3.17
C GLU A 51 14.62 -5.40 -1.79
N GLN A 52 15.63 -6.27 -1.69
CA GLN A 52 16.40 -6.42 -0.46
C GLN A 52 17.45 -5.32 -0.38
N VAL A 53 17.55 -4.64 0.77
CA VAL A 53 18.53 -3.58 1.00
C VAL A 53 19.67 -4.04 1.93
N PRO A 54 20.86 -3.40 1.85
CA PRO A 54 21.97 -3.68 2.77
C PRO A 54 21.52 -3.61 4.23
N GLY A 55 21.94 -4.58 5.04
CA GLY A 55 21.50 -4.69 6.44
C GLY A 55 20.29 -5.60 6.66
N GLY A 56 19.84 -6.33 5.63
CA GLY A 56 18.81 -7.38 5.76
C GLY A 56 17.38 -6.87 5.80
N GLY A 57 17.16 -5.61 5.41
CA GLY A 57 15.84 -5.02 5.25
C GLY A 57 15.25 -5.29 3.87
N TRP A 58 13.97 -4.97 3.74
CA TRP A 58 13.23 -4.96 2.48
C TRP A 58 12.68 -3.56 2.23
N ARG A 59 12.96 -3.03 1.05
CA ARG A 59 12.46 -1.76 0.55
C ARG A 59 11.29 -2.03 -0.38
N PHE A 60 10.23 -1.26 -0.21
CA PHE A 60 9.01 -1.30 -1.01
C PHE A 60 8.74 0.09 -1.59
N VAL A 61 8.35 0.16 -2.86
CA VAL A 61 8.18 1.43 -3.59
C VAL A 61 6.74 1.63 -4.01
N HIS A 62 6.26 2.88 -3.87
CA HIS A 62 4.88 3.29 -4.13
C HIS A 62 3.87 2.44 -3.35
N VAL A 63 4.00 2.49 -2.03
CA VAL A 63 3.24 1.67 -1.10
C VAL A 63 1.89 2.31 -0.81
N ILE A 64 0.83 1.50 -0.89
CA ILE A 64 -0.51 1.85 -0.44
C ILE A 64 -0.92 0.91 0.68
N ILE A 65 -1.14 1.47 1.87
CA ILE A 65 -1.66 0.74 3.02
C ILE A 65 -3.15 1.04 3.09
N ASP A 66 -3.96 -0.01 2.99
CA ASP A 66 -5.40 0.06 3.16
C ASP A 66 -5.76 -0.47 4.54
N THR A 67 -6.26 0.42 5.40
CA THR A 67 -6.77 0.02 6.71
C THR A 67 -8.28 0.00 6.67
N SER A 68 -8.83 -1.12 6.22
CA SER A 68 -10.26 -1.39 6.37
C SER A 68 -10.60 -1.68 7.84
N LYS A 69 -11.69 -1.10 8.35
CA LYS A 69 -12.29 -1.51 9.63
C LYS A 69 -13.64 -2.16 9.36
N LEU A 70 -13.96 -3.18 10.14
CA LEU A 70 -15.33 -3.68 10.19
C LEU A 70 -16.20 -2.60 10.80
N ASN A 71 -17.30 -2.26 10.13
CA ASN A 71 -18.33 -1.42 10.69
C ASN A 71 -19.14 -2.20 11.74
N PRO A 72 -20.02 -1.55 12.52
CA PRO A 72 -20.83 -2.22 13.53
C PRO A 72 -21.77 -3.32 12.99
N LYS A 73 -21.97 -3.41 11.67
CA LYS A 73 -22.76 -4.45 11.00
C LYS A 73 -21.89 -5.64 10.55
N GLY A 74 -20.57 -5.53 10.69
CA GLY A 74 -19.62 -6.52 10.20
C GLY A 74 -19.22 -6.34 8.74
N ASP A 75 -19.64 -5.26 8.07
CA ASP A 75 -19.20 -4.96 6.71
C ASP A 75 -17.82 -4.29 6.73
N VAL A 76 -17.03 -4.55 5.70
CA VAL A 76 -15.69 -3.95 5.54
C VAL A 76 -15.86 -2.51 5.04
N GLU A 77 -15.51 -1.52 5.88
CA GLU A 77 -15.43 -0.11 5.50
C GLU A 77 -13.97 0.32 5.34
N LEU A 78 -13.65 0.86 4.16
CA LEU A 78 -12.36 1.47 3.84
C LEU A 78 -12.19 2.74 4.68
N LYS A 79 -11.42 2.67 5.77
CA LYS A 79 -11.40 3.77 6.74
C LYS A 79 -10.19 4.68 6.61
N ARG A 80 -9.08 4.19 6.04
CA ARG A 80 -7.90 5.01 5.78
C ARG A 80 -7.00 4.33 4.76
N VAL A 81 -6.81 5.02 3.65
CA VAL A 81 -5.80 4.70 2.64
C VAL A 81 -4.64 5.66 2.87
N THR A 82 -3.43 5.12 2.97
CA THR A 82 -2.20 5.91 3.10
C THR A 82 -1.24 5.53 2.00
N TYR A 83 -0.70 6.54 1.31
CA TYR A 83 0.34 6.36 0.31
C TYR A 83 1.71 6.76 0.86
N HIS A 84 2.69 5.87 0.68
CA HIS A 84 4.09 6.12 0.98
C HIS A 84 4.91 5.95 -0.29
N PRO A 85 5.77 6.92 -0.67
CA PRO A 85 6.66 6.73 -1.80
C PRO A 85 7.63 5.57 -1.60
N GLU A 86 8.03 5.34 -0.34
CA GLU A 86 8.94 4.28 0.06
C GLU A 86 8.62 3.80 1.48
N LEU A 87 8.74 2.49 1.71
CA LEU A 87 8.71 1.88 3.02
C LEU A 87 9.88 0.89 3.14
N VAL A 88 10.63 0.97 4.23
CA VAL A 88 11.70 -0.01 4.54
C VAL A 88 11.32 -0.75 5.82
N LEU A 89 11.24 -2.08 5.73
CA LEU A 89 10.96 -2.94 6.87
C LEU A 89 12.16 -3.86 7.14
N VAL A 90 12.52 -4.01 8.41
CA VAL A 90 13.69 -4.80 8.85
C VAL A 90 13.22 -5.91 9.78
N ASN A 91 13.75 -7.12 9.59
CA ASN A 91 13.44 -8.30 10.42
C ASN A 91 11.95 -8.67 10.46
N VAL A 92 11.22 -8.45 9.36
CA VAL A 92 9.81 -8.85 9.25
C VAL A 92 9.64 -10.03 8.31
N PRO A 93 8.95 -11.11 8.71
CA PRO A 93 8.49 -12.11 7.77
C PRO A 93 7.32 -11.58 6.96
N PHE A 94 7.29 -11.86 5.66
CA PHE A 94 6.20 -11.46 4.78
C PHE A 94 5.92 -12.50 3.70
N MET A 95 4.72 -12.43 3.13
CA MET A 95 4.31 -13.15 1.92
C MET A 95 4.03 -12.14 0.82
N VAL A 96 4.36 -12.51 -0.42
CA VAL A 96 4.07 -11.74 -1.63
C VAL A 96 2.99 -12.45 -2.42
N MET A 97 1.98 -11.71 -2.84
CA MET A 97 0.92 -12.15 -3.74
C MET A 97 0.81 -11.14 -4.88
N PRO A 98 0.29 -11.53 -6.07
CA PRO A 98 -0.06 -10.55 -7.09
C PRO A 98 -1.14 -9.61 -6.54
N ALA A 99 -1.00 -8.31 -6.82
CA ALA A 99 -2.02 -7.34 -6.48
C ALA A 99 -3.25 -7.54 -7.39
N PRO A 100 -4.47 -7.26 -6.92
CA PRO A 100 -5.69 -7.37 -7.73
C PRO A 100 -5.57 -6.66 -9.09
N GLU A 101 -4.87 -5.52 -9.11
CA GLU A 101 -4.62 -4.70 -10.30
C GLU A 101 -3.79 -5.41 -11.38
N GLU A 102 -3.02 -6.45 -11.03
CA GLU A 102 -2.26 -7.27 -12.00
C GLU A 102 -3.12 -8.40 -12.59
N VAL A 103 -4.14 -8.86 -11.86
CA VAL A 103 -4.94 -10.04 -12.22
C VAL A 103 -6.08 -9.69 -13.20
N ASP A 104 -6.50 -8.42 -13.28
CA ASP A 104 -7.56 -7.94 -14.19
C ASP A 104 -7.11 -7.74 -15.66
N THR A 105 -6.03 -8.39 -16.10
CA THR A 105 -5.61 -8.40 -17.51
C THR A 105 -6.09 -9.65 -18.25
N ASP A 106 -7.40 -9.76 -18.49
CA ASP A 106 -8.02 -10.71 -19.43
C ASP A 106 -9.00 -9.99 -20.37
#